data_AF-A0A7X6V1D3-F1
#
_entry.id   AF-A0A7X6V1D3-F1
#
_cell.length_a   1.000
_cell.length_b   1.000
_cell.length_c   1.000
_cell.angle_alpha   90.00
_cell.angle_beta   90.00
_cell.angle_gamma   90.00
#
_symmetry.space_group_name_H-M   'P 1'
#
loop_
_entity.id
_entity.type
_entity.pdbx_description
1 polymer ?
#
loop_
_entity_poly.entity_id
_entity_poly.type
_entity_poly.pdbx_seq_one_letter_code
_entity_poly.pdbx_strand_id
1 'polypeptide(L)'
;MKLTPLDPFVKLTPMPLPAFVLVLALAVRASASDVSSLLERDTWLFSQEERAQLNAVEAARFNVVILNLIATATGNLPTGVLMDFQVVDLDADGTSEIIAAVDVSGRGLLRDIAVVSRKDGAYRYDTIPAYGGVIDLWESDGKQFLVGAQPAYELSRTDPLITYPLLYAWTGVKCEEVSERARSYYEVTFLPLFNASLEKAMEQDPAESHDDKRRTVLRMVALSRSVIKVNSLFEQPLVSKDQVAAVKDMLDGFKLQTEEDPGGVISPLLRNAKVEIMSELSRLNNSRDKTAPNARR
;
A
#
# COMPACT_ATOMS: atom_id res chain seq x y z
N MET A 1 -2.59 13.26 41.13
CA MET A 1 -2.79 12.58 39.84
C MET A 1 -1.69 13.08 38.91
N LYS A 2 -0.65 12.27 38.68
CA LYS A 2 0.51 12.62 37.84
C LYS A 2 0.31 11.92 36.50
N LEU A 3 0.31 12.68 35.41
CA LEU A 3 0.33 12.16 34.04
C LEU A 3 1.74 11.67 33.74
N THR A 4 1.89 10.39 33.43
CA THR A 4 3.12 9.81 32.88
C THR A 4 3.11 10.05 31.36
N PRO A 5 4.20 10.56 30.77
CA PRO A 5 4.30 10.72 29.32
C PRO A 5 4.52 9.36 28.63
N LEU A 6 3.93 9.22 27.44
CA LEU A 6 4.20 8.14 26.49
C LEU A 6 5.67 8.23 26.04
N ASP A 7 6.41 7.15 26.20
CA ASP A 7 7.78 7.02 25.68
C ASP A 7 7.77 7.05 24.15
N PRO A 8 8.59 7.90 23.50
CA PRO A 8 8.76 7.90 22.06
C PRO A 8 9.88 6.92 21.66
N PHE A 9 9.63 6.17 20.58
CA PHE A 9 10.62 5.64 19.64
C PHE A 9 11.72 4.70 20.17
N VAL A 10 11.68 3.49 19.64
CA VAL A 10 12.82 2.56 19.53
C VAL A 10 14.03 3.33 18.98
N LYS A 11 15.09 3.46 19.79
CA LYS A 11 16.42 3.87 19.34
C LYS A 11 16.97 2.79 18.41
N LEU A 12 16.91 3.02 17.11
CA LEU A 12 17.74 2.31 16.15
C LEU A 12 19.19 2.77 16.35
N THR A 13 20.06 1.86 16.74
CA THR A 13 21.51 2.09 16.74
C THR A 13 22.00 2.17 15.28
N PRO A 14 22.89 3.10 14.94
CA PRO A 14 23.43 3.18 13.59
C PRO A 14 24.40 2.02 13.36
N MET A 15 24.09 1.14 12.41
CA MET A 15 25.11 0.29 11.79
C MET A 15 25.99 1.14 10.87
N PRO A 16 27.31 0.88 10.81
CA PRO A 16 28.22 1.64 9.96
C PRO A 16 27.99 1.28 8.49
N LEU A 17 27.47 2.23 7.71
CA LEU A 17 27.46 2.14 6.25
C LEU A 17 28.88 2.33 5.71
N PRO A 18 29.36 1.47 4.80
CA PRO A 18 30.55 1.76 4.01
C PRO A 18 30.24 2.92 3.05
N ALA A 19 31.22 3.80 2.88
CA ALA A 19 31.16 5.01 2.08
C ALA A 19 30.57 4.77 0.68
N PHE A 20 29.32 5.20 0.46
CA PHE A 20 28.70 5.30 -0.85
C PHE A 20 28.25 6.75 -1.06
N VAL A 21 29.02 7.44 -1.88
CA VAL A 21 28.63 8.53 -2.80
C VAL A 21 27.79 9.67 -2.19
N LEU A 22 28.49 10.67 -1.67
CA LEU A 22 28.01 12.03 -1.48
C LEU A 22 27.75 12.69 -2.84
N VAL A 23 26.52 12.61 -3.34
CA VAL A 23 26.01 13.52 -4.40
C VAL A 23 24.76 14.17 -3.84
N LEU A 24 24.91 15.24 -3.05
CA LEU A 24 23.82 16.16 -2.73
C LEU A 24 24.36 17.49 -2.21
N ALA A 25 24.42 18.50 -3.08
CA ALA A 25 24.24 19.92 -2.75
C ALA A 25 24.34 20.79 -4.02
N LEU A 26 23.50 20.51 -5.02
CA LEU A 26 23.12 21.49 -6.04
C LEU A 26 21.61 21.60 -6.01
N ALA A 27 21.08 22.11 -4.90
CA ALA A 27 19.76 22.69 -4.87
C ALA A 27 19.83 24.02 -5.63
N VAL A 28 19.90 23.93 -6.95
CA VAL A 28 19.48 25.04 -7.81
C VAL A 28 18.03 25.27 -7.42
N ARG A 29 17.76 26.40 -6.76
CA ARG A 29 16.40 26.87 -6.52
C ARG A 29 15.80 27.19 -7.88
N ALA A 30 15.33 26.18 -8.60
CA ALA A 30 14.48 26.38 -9.75
C ALA A 30 13.30 27.23 -9.27
N SER A 31 13.09 28.38 -9.91
CA SER A 31 11.93 29.20 -9.58
C SER A 31 10.68 28.41 -9.97
N ALA A 32 9.56 28.57 -9.25
CA ALA A 32 8.31 27.87 -9.61
C ALA A 32 7.86 28.16 -11.05
N SER A 33 8.27 29.31 -11.61
CA SER A 33 8.10 29.68 -13.02
C SER A 33 8.90 28.80 -13.98
N ASP A 34 10.14 28.42 -13.66
CA ASP A 34 10.96 27.55 -14.52
C ASP A 34 10.37 26.14 -14.57
N VAL A 35 9.90 25.64 -13.43
CA VAL A 35 9.33 24.29 -13.31
C VAL A 35 7.98 24.16 -14.00
N SER A 36 7.17 25.23 -14.02
CA SER A 36 5.86 25.23 -14.70
C SER A 36 6.01 25.04 -16.23
N SER A 37 7.05 25.63 -16.83
CA SER A 37 7.32 25.48 -18.27
C SER A 37 7.64 24.04 -18.69
N LEU A 38 8.17 23.21 -17.78
CA LEU A 38 8.41 21.79 -18.03
C LEU A 38 7.07 21.06 -18.28
N LEU A 39 6.04 21.42 -17.52
CA LEU A 39 4.72 20.78 -17.59
C LEU A 39 3.91 21.20 -18.82
N GLU A 40 4.30 22.32 -19.46
CA GLU A 40 3.68 22.83 -20.69
C GLU A 40 4.09 22.05 -21.95
N ARG A 41 5.17 21.27 -21.90
CA ARG A 41 5.65 20.43 -23.02
C ARG A 41 4.57 19.45 -23.51
N ASP A 42 4.54 19.19 -24.81
CA ASP A 42 3.59 18.25 -25.43
C ASP A 42 3.80 16.81 -24.98
N THR A 43 5.04 16.42 -24.70
CA THR A 43 5.37 15.13 -24.09
C THR A 43 6.30 15.37 -22.91
N TRP A 44 6.01 14.71 -21.78
CA TRP A 44 6.81 14.82 -20.56
C TRP A 44 8.04 13.91 -20.59
N LEU A 45 8.97 14.18 -21.51
CA LEU A 45 10.30 13.55 -21.56
C LEU A 45 11.25 14.31 -20.63
N PHE A 46 11.10 14.13 -19.31
CA PHE A 46 11.97 14.80 -18.35
C PHE A 46 13.31 14.09 -18.23
N SER A 47 14.40 14.86 -18.14
CA SER A 47 15.69 14.31 -17.73
C SER A 47 15.66 13.90 -16.25
N GLN A 48 16.66 13.14 -15.81
CA GLN A 48 16.81 12.79 -14.39
C GLN A 48 16.95 14.05 -13.50
N GLU A 49 17.65 15.07 -14.00
CA GLU A 49 17.81 16.35 -13.29
C GLU A 49 16.47 17.11 -13.21
N GLU A 50 15.71 17.16 -14.29
CA GLU A 50 14.38 17.81 -14.31
C GLU A 50 13.40 17.11 -13.37
N ARG A 51 13.37 15.76 -13.35
CA ARG A 51 12.58 15.00 -12.37
C ARG A 51 12.99 15.31 -10.94
N ALA A 52 14.29 15.36 -10.65
CA ALA A 52 14.79 15.69 -9.32
C ALA A 52 14.40 17.12 -8.90
N GLN A 53 14.44 18.08 -9.82
CA GLN A 53 14.00 19.46 -9.57
C GLN A 53 12.49 19.54 -9.31
N LEU A 54 11.67 18.83 -10.10
CA LEU A 54 10.22 18.73 -9.89
C LEU A 54 9.89 18.11 -8.53
N ASN A 55 10.54 17.00 -8.18
CA ASN A 55 10.33 16.27 -6.92
C ASN A 55 10.88 17.01 -5.69
N ALA A 56 11.74 18.00 -5.87
CA ALA A 56 12.24 18.84 -4.77
C ALA A 56 11.25 19.96 -4.38
N VAL A 57 10.18 20.18 -5.15
CA VAL A 57 9.19 21.22 -4.85
C VAL A 57 8.19 20.72 -3.81
N GLU A 58 7.92 21.52 -2.79
CA GLU A 58 6.89 21.23 -1.79
C GLU A 58 5.51 21.08 -2.44
N ALA A 59 4.80 19.99 -2.13
CA ALA A 59 3.46 19.69 -2.65
C ALA A 59 2.48 20.87 -2.51
N ALA A 60 2.51 21.59 -1.38
CA ALA A 60 1.65 22.76 -1.17
C ALA A 60 1.80 23.85 -2.23
N ARG A 61 3.00 24.03 -2.81
CA ARG A 61 3.26 25.01 -3.88
C ARG A 61 2.74 24.52 -5.24
N PHE A 62 2.64 23.21 -5.40
CA PHE A 62 2.20 22.55 -6.63
C PHE A 62 0.72 22.14 -6.61
N ASN A 63 0.04 22.29 -5.47
CA ASN A 63 -1.36 21.90 -5.30
C ASN A 63 -2.26 22.40 -6.44
N VAL A 64 -2.24 23.71 -6.73
CA VAL A 64 -3.06 24.28 -7.81
C VAL A 64 -2.67 23.73 -9.19
N VAL A 65 -1.37 23.55 -9.42
CA VAL A 65 -0.85 23.06 -10.71
C VAL A 65 -1.29 21.61 -10.94
N ILE A 66 -1.07 20.71 -9.98
CA ILE A 66 -1.42 19.29 -10.11
C ILE A 66 -2.95 19.11 -10.19
N LEU A 67 -3.72 19.83 -9.37
CA LEU A 67 -5.18 19.76 -9.44
C LEU A 67 -5.71 20.27 -10.79
N ASN A 68 -5.09 21.30 -11.39
CA ASN A 68 -5.44 21.77 -12.73
C ASN A 68 -5.06 20.76 -13.82
N LEU A 69 -3.94 20.05 -13.68
CA LEU A 69 -3.54 18.99 -14.61
C LEU A 69 -4.54 17.82 -14.56
N ILE A 70 -4.93 17.39 -13.36
CA ILE A 70 -5.99 16.39 -13.17
C ILE A 70 -7.31 16.89 -13.77
N ALA A 71 -7.66 18.16 -13.54
CA ALA A 71 -8.88 18.74 -14.11
C ALA A 71 -8.87 18.77 -15.63
N THR A 72 -7.72 19.08 -16.23
CA THR A 72 -7.54 19.09 -17.68
C THR A 72 -7.65 17.68 -18.24
N ALA A 73 -7.04 16.68 -17.58
CA ALA A 73 -7.05 15.30 -18.03
C ALA A 73 -8.41 14.62 -17.89
N THR A 74 -9.19 14.99 -16.87
CA THR A 74 -10.51 14.38 -16.57
C THR A 74 -11.70 15.19 -17.08
N GLY A 75 -11.50 16.46 -17.42
CA GLY A 75 -12.57 17.42 -17.71
C GLY A 75 -13.33 17.92 -16.47
N ASN A 76 -12.94 17.52 -15.25
CA ASN A 76 -13.64 17.86 -14.01
C ASN A 76 -12.68 18.43 -12.97
N LEU A 77 -13.02 19.55 -12.33
CA LEU A 77 -12.18 20.11 -11.27
C LEU A 77 -12.22 19.21 -10.03
N PRO A 78 -11.09 18.61 -9.59
CA PRO A 78 -11.08 17.86 -8.34
C PRO A 78 -11.30 18.84 -7.18
N THR A 79 -12.21 18.52 -6.26
CA THR A 79 -12.49 19.32 -5.05
C THR A 79 -11.51 19.02 -3.92
N GLY A 80 -10.39 18.37 -4.23
CA GLY A 80 -9.48 17.75 -3.28
C GLY A 80 -8.31 18.61 -2.83
N VAL A 81 -7.55 18.05 -1.90
CA VAL A 81 -6.26 18.56 -1.45
C VAL A 81 -5.17 17.61 -1.96
N LEU A 82 -4.10 18.17 -2.54
CA LEU A 82 -2.86 17.46 -2.82
C LEU A 82 -2.08 17.30 -1.54
N MET A 83 -1.79 16.05 -1.17
CA MET A 83 -0.97 15.75 0.00
C MET A 83 0.49 15.57 -0.38
N ASP A 84 0.71 14.80 -1.44
CA ASP A 84 2.03 14.49 -1.95
C ASP A 84 1.97 14.27 -3.46
N PHE A 85 3.09 14.46 -4.14
CA PHE A 85 3.25 14.13 -5.54
C PHE A 85 4.68 13.73 -5.85
N GLN A 86 4.85 12.93 -6.89
CA GLN A 86 6.15 12.59 -7.44
C GLN A 86 6.07 12.56 -8.96
N VAL A 87 7.20 12.82 -9.61
CA VAL A 87 7.41 12.72 -11.04
C VAL A 87 8.37 11.59 -11.30
N VAL A 88 7.91 10.61 -12.06
CA VAL A 88 8.55 9.30 -12.21
C VAL A 88 8.31 8.76 -13.62
N ASP A 89 9.23 7.97 -14.15
CA ASP A 89 9.02 7.18 -15.36
C ASP A 89 8.59 5.77 -14.90
N LEU A 90 7.29 5.46 -14.96
CA LEU A 90 6.75 4.23 -14.37
C LEU A 90 7.06 3.00 -15.22
N ASP A 91 7.00 3.11 -16.55
CA ASP A 91 7.14 1.98 -17.46
C ASP A 91 8.52 1.86 -18.13
N ALA A 92 9.43 2.78 -17.80
CA ALA A 92 10.79 2.91 -18.31
C ALA A 92 10.85 3.23 -19.82
N ASP A 93 9.85 3.95 -20.34
CA ASP A 93 9.79 4.36 -21.75
C ASP A 93 10.43 5.74 -22.02
N GLY A 94 10.91 6.43 -20.97
CA GLY A 94 11.48 7.76 -21.02
C GLY A 94 10.45 8.88 -20.86
N THR A 95 9.16 8.57 -20.93
CA THR A 95 8.05 9.47 -20.57
C THR A 95 7.87 9.43 -19.07
N SER A 96 7.70 10.60 -18.47
CA SER A 96 7.45 10.72 -17.04
C SER A 96 5.96 10.97 -16.78
N GLU A 97 5.46 10.28 -15.79
CA GLU A 97 4.18 10.48 -15.14
C GLU A 97 4.32 11.40 -13.93
N ILE A 98 3.25 12.14 -13.64
CA ILE A 98 3.04 12.71 -12.33
C ILE A 98 2.09 11.79 -11.58
N ILE A 99 2.54 11.30 -10.44
CA ILE A 99 1.71 10.55 -9.49
C ILE A 99 1.40 11.42 -8.29
N ALA A 100 0.15 11.42 -7.84
CA ALA A 100 -0.34 12.36 -6.85
C ALA A 100 -1.28 11.68 -5.85
N ALA A 101 -0.98 11.79 -4.56
CA ALA A 101 -1.89 11.41 -3.49
C ALA A 101 -2.91 12.53 -3.29
N VAL A 102 -4.15 12.27 -3.70
CA VAL A 102 -5.21 13.27 -3.75
C VAL A 102 -6.47 12.77 -3.05
N ASP A 103 -7.10 13.65 -2.27
CA ASP A 103 -8.46 13.41 -1.77
C ASP A 103 -9.49 13.93 -2.79
N VAL A 104 -9.79 13.14 -3.84
CA VAL A 104 -10.75 13.55 -4.87
C VAL A 104 -12.15 13.81 -4.28
N SER A 105 -12.48 13.17 -3.15
CA SER A 105 -13.79 13.27 -2.51
C SER A 105 -14.02 14.57 -1.73
N GLY A 106 -12.97 15.32 -1.42
CA GLY A 106 -13.01 16.51 -0.56
C GLY A 106 -13.43 16.23 0.89
N ARG A 107 -13.40 14.96 1.33
CA ARG A 107 -13.82 14.52 2.68
C ARG A 107 -12.65 14.33 3.64
N GLY A 108 -11.44 14.69 3.24
CA GLY A 108 -10.18 14.36 3.88
C GLY A 108 -9.80 12.88 3.77
N LEU A 109 -10.46 12.12 2.88
CA LEU A 109 -10.28 10.67 2.77
C LEU A 109 -9.30 10.36 1.64
N LEU A 110 -8.03 10.20 2.01
CA LEU A 110 -6.92 9.95 1.09
C LEU A 110 -6.95 8.50 0.61
N ARG A 111 -7.75 8.28 -0.44
CA ARG A 111 -8.14 6.97 -0.94
C ARG A 111 -7.55 6.60 -2.29
N ASP A 112 -6.97 7.56 -3.00
CA ASP A 112 -6.59 7.35 -4.37
C ASP A 112 -5.20 7.95 -4.64
N ILE A 113 -4.42 7.24 -5.45
CA ILE A 113 -3.27 7.80 -6.14
C ILE A 113 -3.71 8.06 -7.57
N ALA A 114 -3.68 9.32 -7.98
CA ALA A 114 -3.87 9.74 -9.35
C ALA A 114 -2.57 9.61 -10.13
N VAL A 115 -2.65 9.12 -11.36
CA VAL A 115 -1.56 9.09 -12.33
C VAL A 115 -1.95 9.97 -13.50
N VAL A 116 -1.14 10.97 -13.80
CA VAL A 116 -1.29 11.86 -14.95
C VAL A 116 -0.09 11.68 -15.84
N SER A 117 -0.32 11.48 -17.14
CA SER A 117 0.74 11.52 -18.14
C SER A 117 0.37 12.47 -19.27
N ARG A 118 1.39 12.95 -20.00
CA ARG A 118 1.19 13.77 -21.19
C ARG A 118 2.08 13.30 -22.32
N LYS A 119 1.49 13.00 -23.47
CA LYS A 119 2.17 12.50 -24.67
C LYS A 119 1.48 13.03 -25.93
N ASP A 120 2.27 13.63 -26.82
CA ASP A 120 1.81 14.23 -28.08
C ASP A 120 0.68 15.26 -27.87
N GLY A 121 0.79 16.05 -26.79
CA GLY A 121 -0.17 17.06 -26.40
C GLY A 121 -1.40 16.52 -25.66
N ALA A 122 -1.63 15.21 -25.68
CA ALA A 122 -2.77 14.58 -25.02
C ALA A 122 -2.46 14.20 -23.57
N TYR A 123 -3.39 14.52 -22.67
CA TYR A 123 -3.36 14.05 -21.30
C TYR A 123 -3.96 12.65 -21.18
N ARG A 124 -3.37 11.83 -20.32
CA ARG A 124 -3.94 10.56 -19.86
C ARG A 124 -4.03 10.59 -18.34
N TYR A 125 -5.05 9.92 -17.84
CA TYR A 125 -5.37 9.90 -16.43
C TYR A 125 -5.89 8.53 -16.02
N ASP A 126 -5.41 8.06 -14.89
CA ASP A 126 -6.02 6.95 -14.18
C ASP A 126 -5.86 7.13 -12.68
N THR A 127 -6.60 6.34 -11.91
CA THR A 127 -6.52 6.32 -10.45
C THR A 127 -6.47 4.89 -9.96
N ILE A 128 -5.64 4.66 -8.95
CA ILE A 128 -5.65 3.41 -8.20
C ILE A 128 -6.10 3.66 -6.76
N PRO A 129 -6.80 2.69 -6.14
CA PRO A 129 -7.10 2.77 -4.73
C PRO A 129 -5.80 2.67 -3.91
N ALA A 130 -5.64 3.59 -2.97
CA ALA A 130 -4.56 3.67 -2.00
C ALA A 130 -5.15 4.05 -0.64
N TYR A 131 -4.42 3.88 0.46
CA TYR A 131 -4.89 4.37 1.76
C TYR A 131 -3.72 4.91 2.57
N GLY A 132 -3.88 6.14 3.08
CA GLY A 132 -2.90 6.75 3.98
C GLY A 132 -2.14 7.94 3.40
N GLY A 133 -2.46 8.38 2.17
CA GLY A 133 -1.91 9.62 1.61
C GLY A 133 -0.42 9.59 1.26
N VAL A 134 0.20 8.41 1.28
CA VAL A 134 1.60 8.19 0.90
C VAL A 134 1.63 7.54 -0.47
N ILE A 135 2.60 7.96 -1.28
CA ILE A 135 2.88 7.37 -2.58
C ILE A 135 4.02 6.35 -2.40
N ASP A 136 3.67 5.07 -2.39
CA ASP A 136 4.62 3.98 -2.29
C ASP A 136 4.91 3.39 -3.68
N LEU A 137 6.20 3.25 -3.99
CA LEU A 137 6.70 2.71 -5.24
C LEU A 137 7.57 1.47 -4.99
N TRP A 138 7.47 0.49 -5.87
CA TRP A 138 8.34 -0.67 -5.90
C TRP A 138 9.05 -0.77 -7.24
N GLU A 139 10.36 -1.02 -7.24
CA GLU A 139 11.13 -1.17 -8.47
C GLU A 139 11.42 -2.64 -8.77
N SER A 140 11.18 -3.05 -10.03
CA SER A 140 11.65 -4.33 -10.55
C SER A 140 11.93 -4.19 -12.04
N ASP A 141 13.06 -4.75 -12.49
CA ASP A 141 13.46 -4.77 -13.91
C ASP A 141 13.47 -3.38 -14.57
N GLY A 142 13.88 -2.36 -13.81
CA GLY A 142 13.95 -0.96 -14.26
C GLY A 142 12.59 -0.24 -14.34
N LYS A 143 11.49 -0.92 -14.03
CA LYS A 143 10.14 -0.34 -13.97
C LYS A 143 9.72 -0.05 -12.55
N GLN A 144 8.85 0.94 -12.38
CA GLN A 144 8.28 1.29 -11.08
C GLN A 144 6.79 0.93 -11.03
N PHE A 145 6.43 0.18 -10.00
CA PHE A 145 5.08 -0.26 -9.71
C PHE A 145 4.51 0.59 -8.59
N LEU A 146 3.28 1.03 -8.76
CA LEU A 146 2.54 1.72 -7.72
C LEU A 146 2.01 0.71 -6.71
N VAL A 147 2.27 0.96 -5.43
CA VAL A 147 1.71 0.16 -4.35
C VAL A 147 0.39 0.80 -3.93
N GLY A 148 -0.69 0.24 -4.44
CA GLY A 148 -2.03 0.57 -4.00
C GLY A 148 -2.44 -0.28 -2.80
N ALA A 149 -3.70 -0.14 -2.41
CA ALA A 149 -4.24 -0.84 -1.25
C ALA A 149 -5.69 -1.23 -1.48
N GLN A 150 -6.03 -2.47 -1.11
CA GLN A 150 -7.39 -2.98 -1.15
C GLN A 150 -7.92 -3.15 0.27
N PRO A 151 -9.14 -2.67 0.58
CA PRO A 151 -9.68 -2.83 1.91
C PRO A 151 -9.98 -4.32 2.15
N ALA A 152 -9.45 -4.86 3.25
CA ALA A 152 -9.86 -6.18 3.73
C ALA A 152 -11.27 -6.11 4.35
N TYR A 153 -11.66 -4.93 4.86
CA TYR A 153 -12.98 -4.64 5.39
C TYR A 153 -13.23 -3.13 5.57
N GLU A 154 -14.49 -2.71 5.43
CA GLU A 154 -14.98 -1.36 5.73
C GLU A 154 -15.94 -1.40 6.94
N LEU A 155 -15.50 -0.96 8.13
CA LEU A 155 -16.40 -0.81 9.31
C LEU A 155 -17.33 0.40 9.17
N SER A 156 -16.95 1.36 8.34
CA SER A 156 -17.75 2.51 7.94
C SER A 156 -17.44 2.84 6.48
N ARG A 157 -18.30 3.61 5.83
CA ARG A 157 -18.02 4.14 4.49
C ARG A 157 -16.81 5.07 4.43
N THR A 158 -16.19 5.45 5.56
CA THR A 158 -15.13 6.48 5.61
C THR A 158 -13.73 5.94 5.82
N ASP A 159 -13.53 4.84 6.54
CA ASP A 159 -12.17 4.38 6.86
C ASP A 159 -12.06 2.85 6.77
N PRO A 160 -11.31 2.28 5.81
CA PRO A 160 -10.92 0.90 5.95
C PRO A 160 -9.91 0.81 7.08
N LEU A 161 -10.28 0.05 8.10
CA LEU A 161 -9.39 -0.18 9.24
C LEU A 161 -8.25 -1.12 8.89
N ILE A 162 -8.34 -1.76 7.72
CA ILE A 162 -7.47 -2.84 7.31
C ILE A 162 -7.38 -2.84 5.79
N THR A 163 -6.16 -2.79 5.29
CA THR A 163 -5.86 -2.90 3.87
C THR A 163 -4.74 -3.91 3.64
N TYR A 164 -4.63 -4.43 2.42
CA TYR A 164 -3.46 -5.18 1.97
C TYR A 164 -2.92 -4.56 0.69
N PRO A 165 -1.60 -4.67 0.45
CA PRO A 165 -0.97 -4.06 -0.70
C PRO A 165 -1.37 -4.78 -2.00
N LEU A 166 -1.63 -3.98 -3.03
CA LEU A 166 -1.76 -4.40 -4.42
C LEU A 166 -0.74 -3.67 -5.27
N LEU A 167 -0.20 -4.32 -6.29
CA LEU A 167 0.74 -3.68 -7.21
C LEU A 167 0.06 -3.35 -8.53
N TYR A 168 0.31 -2.13 -9.00
CA TYR A 168 -0.19 -1.63 -10.27
C TYR A 168 0.96 -1.23 -11.17
N ALA A 169 0.92 -1.71 -12.42
CA ALA A 169 1.82 -1.29 -13.48
C ALA A 169 1.14 -0.22 -14.34
N TRP A 170 1.89 0.81 -14.72
CA TRP A 170 1.44 1.74 -15.75
C TRP A 170 1.67 1.14 -17.14
N THR A 171 0.67 1.25 -18.02
CA THR A 171 0.73 0.73 -19.40
C THR A 171 0.97 1.83 -20.44
N GLY A 172 1.32 3.04 -19.99
CA GLY A 172 1.30 4.25 -20.80
C GLY A 172 -0.10 4.88 -20.91
N VAL A 173 -1.18 4.13 -20.63
CA VAL A 173 -2.56 4.61 -20.78
C VAL A 173 -3.39 4.50 -19.50
N LYS A 174 -3.22 3.39 -18.78
CA LYS A 174 -3.94 3.09 -17.54
C LYS A 174 -3.08 2.26 -16.60
N CYS A 175 -3.47 2.22 -15.34
CA CYS A 175 -2.94 1.33 -14.33
C CYS A 175 -3.59 -0.05 -14.46
N GLU A 176 -2.78 -1.11 -14.45
CA GLU A 176 -3.25 -2.49 -14.41
C GLU A 176 -2.73 -3.19 -13.16
N GLU A 177 -3.61 -3.91 -12.47
CA GLU A 177 -3.26 -4.70 -11.29
C GLU A 177 -2.41 -5.91 -11.72
N VAL A 178 -1.21 -6.05 -11.15
CA VAL A 178 -0.21 -7.04 -11.53
C VAL A 178 0.32 -7.82 -10.33
N SER A 179 -0.43 -7.85 -9.22
CA SER A 179 0.02 -8.45 -7.96
C SER A 179 0.35 -9.94 -8.11
N GLU A 180 -0.39 -10.66 -8.97
CA GLU A 180 -0.15 -12.08 -9.30
C GLU A 180 1.25 -12.34 -9.91
N ARG A 181 1.87 -11.32 -10.53
CA ARG A 181 3.18 -11.42 -11.20
C ARG A 181 4.31 -10.91 -10.33
N ALA A 182 4.00 -10.16 -9.28
CA ALA A 182 4.97 -9.49 -8.44
C ALA A 182 5.36 -10.30 -7.20
N ARG A 183 5.63 -11.60 -7.36
CA ARG A 183 5.96 -12.48 -6.23
C ARG A 183 7.13 -11.95 -5.38
N SER A 184 8.16 -11.41 -6.03
CA SER A 184 9.35 -10.84 -5.36
C SER A 184 9.01 -9.69 -4.41
N TYR A 185 8.07 -8.81 -4.77
CA TYR A 185 7.58 -7.77 -3.86
C TYR A 185 7.02 -8.39 -2.59
N TYR A 186 6.17 -9.41 -2.73
CA TYR A 186 5.54 -10.01 -1.56
C TYR A 186 6.55 -10.81 -0.71
N GLU A 187 7.57 -11.40 -1.33
CA GLU A 187 8.65 -12.11 -0.63
C GLU A 187 9.55 -11.16 0.18
N VAL A 188 9.93 -10.02 -0.41
CA VAL A 188 10.92 -9.11 0.18
C VAL A 188 10.28 -8.05 1.08
N THR A 189 9.05 -7.63 0.79
CA THR A 189 8.40 -6.52 1.48
C THR A 189 7.25 -7.00 2.36
N PHE A 190 6.29 -7.73 1.78
CA PHE A 190 5.09 -8.14 2.51
C PHE A 190 5.37 -9.20 3.58
N LEU A 191 6.07 -10.30 3.23
CA LEU A 191 6.30 -11.41 4.14
C LEU A 191 7.05 -11.01 5.42
N PRO A 192 8.12 -10.19 5.39
CA PRO A 192 8.78 -9.75 6.61
C PRO A 192 7.86 -8.91 7.51
N LEU A 193 7.07 -7.99 6.92
CA LEU A 193 6.10 -7.17 7.67
C LEU A 193 4.98 -8.03 8.26
N PHE A 194 4.52 -9.01 7.51
CA PHE A 194 3.54 -9.99 7.96
C PHE A 194 4.07 -10.81 9.13
N ASN A 195 5.30 -11.33 9.04
CA ASN A 195 5.92 -12.11 10.10
C ASN A 195 6.11 -11.30 11.38
N ALA A 196 6.62 -10.07 11.28
CA ALA A 196 6.76 -9.19 12.44
C ALA A 196 5.39 -8.87 13.07
N SER A 197 4.34 -8.72 12.25
CA SER A 197 2.98 -8.49 12.74
C SER A 197 2.39 -9.74 13.42
N LEU A 198 2.68 -10.93 12.89
CA LEU A 198 2.29 -12.22 13.44
C LEU A 198 2.98 -12.47 14.78
N GLU A 199 4.29 -12.30 14.87
CA GLU A 199 5.08 -12.44 16.10
C GLU A 199 4.56 -11.50 17.19
N LYS A 200 4.40 -10.22 16.85
CA LYS A 200 3.83 -9.22 17.76
C LYS A 200 2.43 -9.58 18.23
N ALA A 201 1.61 -10.16 17.36
CA ALA A 201 0.27 -10.60 17.73
C ALA A 201 0.28 -11.80 18.68
N MET A 202 1.24 -12.71 18.53
CA MET A 202 1.40 -13.87 19.40
C MET A 202 1.95 -13.50 20.78
N GLU A 203 2.77 -12.46 20.88
CA GLU A 203 3.32 -11.94 22.14
C GLU A 203 2.32 -11.11 22.95
N GLN A 204 1.33 -10.51 22.26
CA GLN A 204 0.35 -9.65 22.91
C GLN A 204 -0.73 -10.48 23.61
N ASP A 205 -0.68 -10.52 24.94
CA ASP A 205 -1.84 -10.89 25.75
C ASP A 205 -2.97 -9.88 25.46
N PRO A 206 -4.21 -10.30 25.14
CA PRO A 206 -5.33 -9.39 24.94
C PRO A 206 -5.44 -8.41 26.10
N ALA A 207 -5.13 -7.13 25.81
CA ALA A 207 -5.06 -6.06 26.78
C ALA A 207 -6.31 -5.94 27.67
N GLU A 208 -6.13 -5.38 28.87
CA GLU A 208 -7.16 -5.28 29.90
C GLU A 208 -8.37 -4.41 29.48
N SER A 209 -8.22 -3.53 28.48
CA SER A 209 -9.28 -2.61 28.02
C SER A 209 -10.12 -3.16 26.86
N HIS A 210 -11.43 -2.86 26.84
CA HIS A 210 -12.34 -3.28 25.77
C HIS A 210 -11.94 -2.76 24.37
N ASP A 211 -11.48 -1.51 24.28
CA ASP A 211 -11.09 -0.88 23.02
C ASP A 211 -9.84 -1.53 22.41
N ASP A 212 -8.89 -1.94 23.26
CA ASP A 212 -7.69 -2.62 22.81
C ASP A 212 -8.01 -4.04 22.33
N LYS A 213 -8.89 -4.78 23.02
CA LYS A 213 -9.35 -6.09 22.55
C LYS A 213 -10.04 -6.01 21.19
N ARG A 214 -10.92 -5.03 20.98
CA ARG A 214 -11.56 -4.76 19.69
C ARG A 214 -10.54 -4.52 18.59
N ARG A 215 -9.56 -3.66 18.84
CA ARG A 215 -8.48 -3.36 17.88
C ARG A 215 -7.64 -4.60 17.57
N THR A 216 -7.33 -5.40 18.58
CA THR A 216 -6.58 -6.65 18.40
C THR A 216 -7.36 -7.66 17.55
N VAL A 217 -8.65 -7.84 17.81
CA VAL A 217 -9.51 -8.73 16.99
C VAL A 217 -9.54 -8.27 15.53
N LEU A 218 -9.70 -6.97 15.28
CA LEU A 218 -9.68 -6.43 13.92
C LEU A 218 -8.32 -6.67 13.24
N ARG A 219 -7.20 -6.50 13.95
CA ARG A 219 -5.87 -6.85 13.44
C ARG A 219 -5.73 -8.35 13.12
N MET A 220 -6.35 -9.24 13.90
CA MET A 220 -6.30 -10.68 13.60
C MET A 220 -7.12 -11.03 12.36
N VAL A 221 -8.32 -10.43 12.25
CA VAL A 221 -9.14 -10.52 11.03
C VAL A 221 -8.34 -10.03 9.83
N ALA A 222 -7.61 -8.91 9.97
CA ALA A 222 -6.74 -8.39 8.94
C ALA A 222 -5.70 -9.39 8.46
N LEU A 223 -4.89 -9.89 9.40
CA LEU A 223 -3.82 -10.83 9.11
C LEU A 223 -4.37 -12.07 8.38
N SER A 224 -5.48 -12.62 8.87
CA SER A 224 -6.11 -13.79 8.24
C SER A 224 -6.51 -13.55 6.79
N ARG A 225 -7.12 -12.40 6.49
CA ARG A 225 -7.55 -12.06 5.13
C ARG A 225 -6.38 -11.76 4.21
N SER A 226 -5.36 -11.07 4.71
CA SER A 226 -4.13 -10.82 3.96
C SER A 226 -3.45 -12.13 3.57
N VAL A 227 -3.36 -13.11 4.48
CA VAL A 227 -2.83 -14.46 4.18
C VAL A 227 -3.61 -15.11 3.04
N ILE A 228 -4.93 -15.15 3.15
CA ILE A 228 -5.80 -15.82 2.17
C ILE A 228 -5.66 -15.17 0.81
N LYS A 229 -5.71 -13.84 0.77
CA LYS A 229 -5.57 -13.10 -0.48
C LYS A 229 -4.19 -13.34 -1.10
N VAL A 230 -3.11 -13.14 -0.36
CA VAL A 230 -1.75 -13.31 -0.89
C VAL A 230 -1.52 -14.74 -1.38
N ASN A 231 -1.98 -15.74 -0.64
CA ASN A 231 -1.89 -17.14 -1.09
C ASN A 231 -2.74 -17.47 -2.33
N SER A 232 -3.81 -16.70 -2.59
CA SER A 232 -4.61 -16.83 -3.80
C SER A 232 -4.01 -16.13 -5.03
N LEU A 233 -3.04 -15.23 -4.85
CA LEU A 233 -2.36 -14.56 -5.95
C LEU A 233 -1.39 -15.51 -6.69
N PHE A 234 -0.96 -16.60 -6.06
CA PHE A 234 0.11 -17.44 -6.56
C PHE A 234 -0.28 -18.91 -6.58
N GLU A 235 0.18 -19.64 -7.61
CA GLU A 235 0.01 -21.09 -7.69
C GLU A 235 0.65 -21.81 -6.50
N GLN A 236 1.88 -21.41 -6.15
CA GLN A 236 2.55 -21.87 -4.94
C GLN A 236 2.27 -20.87 -3.81
N PRO A 237 1.70 -21.33 -2.69
CA PRO A 237 1.38 -20.45 -1.58
C PRO A 237 2.64 -19.75 -1.08
N LEU A 238 2.51 -18.47 -0.76
CA LEU A 238 3.62 -17.66 -0.29
C LEU A 238 3.71 -17.70 1.25
N VAL A 239 2.56 -17.65 1.91
CA VAL A 239 2.44 -17.87 3.35
C VAL A 239 2.32 -19.38 3.60
N SER A 240 3.23 -19.90 4.42
CA SER A 240 3.32 -21.33 4.73
C SER A 240 2.11 -21.84 5.52
N LYS A 241 1.90 -23.15 5.45
CA LYS A 241 0.87 -23.84 6.24
C LYS A 241 0.99 -23.54 7.73
N ASP A 242 2.20 -23.53 8.28
CA ASP A 242 2.43 -23.32 9.72
C ASP A 242 2.06 -21.90 10.14
N GLN A 243 2.36 -20.90 9.29
CA GLN A 243 1.91 -19.52 9.50
C GLN A 243 0.38 -19.39 9.41
N VAL A 244 -0.26 -20.06 8.45
CA VAL A 244 -1.73 -20.08 8.34
C VAL A 244 -2.37 -20.73 9.58
N ALA A 245 -1.77 -21.82 10.09
CA ALA A 245 -2.21 -22.47 11.32
C ALA A 245 -2.04 -21.55 12.54
N ALA A 246 -0.92 -20.84 12.66
CA ALA A 246 -0.70 -19.87 13.74
C ALA A 246 -1.77 -18.76 13.72
N VAL A 247 -2.11 -18.22 12.55
CA VAL A 247 -3.19 -17.22 12.42
C VAL A 247 -4.54 -17.77 12.82
N LYS A 248 -4.87 -19.01 12.43
CA LYS A 248 -6.09 -19.70 12.87
C LYS A 248 -6.13 -19.84 14.40
N ASP A 249 -5.05 -20.30 15.01
CA ASP A 249 -5.00 -20.55 16.45
C ASP A 249 -5.12 -19.24 17.25
N MET A 250 -4.53 -18.15 16.77
CA MET A 250 -4.77 -16.81 17.32
C MET A 250 -6.24 -16.42 17.24
N LEU A 251 -6.87 -16.56 16.06
CA LEU A 251 -8.30 -16.25 15.90
C LEU A 251 -9.17 -17.07 16.87
N ASP A 252 -8.86 -18.35 17.05
CA ASP A 252 -9.61 -19.26 17.95
C ASP A 252 -9.49 -18.87 19.42
N GLY A 253 -8.36 -18.27 19.82
CA GLY A 253 -8.14 -17.72 21.16
C GLY A 253 -9.10 -16.58 21.52
N PHE A 254 -9.66 -15.87 20.52
CA PHE A 254 -10.60 -14.78 20.77
C PHE A 254 -12.05 -15.26 20.88
N LYS A 255 -12.67 -14.86 21.98
CA LYS A 255 -14.12 -14.87 22.21
C LYS A 255 -14.55 -13.46 22.58
N LEU A 256 -15.29 -12.81 21.71
CA LEU A 256 -15.90 -11.51 22.02
C LEU A 256 -17.09 -11.71 22.96
N GLN A 257 -17.09 -11.03 24.09
CA GLN A 257 -18.27 -10.89 24.92
C GLN A 257 -19.21 -9.83 24.32
N THR A 258 -20.50 -9.87 24.68
CA THR A 258 -21.53 -8.95 24.15
C THR A 258 -21.16 -7.46 24.38
N GLU A 259 -20.49 -7.15 25.48
CA GLU A 259 -20.03 -5.80 25.83
C GLU A 259 -18.81 -5.34 24.98
N GLU A 260 -18.06 -6.28 24.41
CA GLU A 260 -16.89 -6.04 23.54
C GLU A 260 -17.28 -5.85 22.06
N ASP A 261 -18.55 -6.11 21.71
CA ASP A 261 -19.10 -5.90 20.37
C ASP A 261 -20.46 -5.17 20.43
N PRO A 262 -20.47 -3.91 20.91
CA PRO A 262 -21.69 -3.12 20.95
C PRO A 262 -22.22 -2.92 19.53
N GLY A 263 -23.38 -3.52 19.24
CA GLY A 263 -24.00 -3.52 17.91
C GLY A 263 -23.73 -4.76 17.06
N GLY A 264 -22.93 -5.72 17.53
CA GLY A 264 -22.76 -7.02 16.87
C GLY A 264 -22.01 -6.97 15.54
N VAL A 265 -21.13 -5.98 15.33
CA VAL A 265 -20.49 -5.72 14.03
C VAL A 265 -19.21 -6.53 13.86
N ILE A 266 -18.47 -6.80 14.94
CA ILE A 266 -17.17 -7.47 14.87
C ILE A 266 -17.31 -8.99 14.92
N SER A 267 -18.28 -9.50 15.67
CA SER A 267 -18.51 -10.94 15.82
C SER A 267 -18.73 -11.66 14.48
N PRO A 268 -19.50 -11.10 13.51
CA PRO A 268 -19.58 -11.66 12.16
C PRO A 268 -18.24 -11.68 11.43
N LEU A 269 -17.41 -10.65 11.58
CA LEU A 269 -16.09 -10.57 10.94
C LEU A 269 -15.14 -11.63 11.48
N LEU A 270 -15.08 -11.76 12.81
CA LEU A 270 -14.28 -12.79 13.46
C LEU A 270 -14.74 -14.19 13.04
N ARG A 271 -16.05 -14.42 12.99
CA ARG A 271 -16.61 -15.71 12.54
C ARG A 271 -16.26 -16.02 11.08
N ASN A 272 -16.41 -15.04 10.19
CA ASN A 272 -16.10 -15.20 8.78
C ASN A 272 -14.60 -15.45 8.58
N ALA A 273 -13.74 -14.68 9.25
CA ALA A 273 -12.29 -14.88 9.23
C ALA A 273 -11.88 -16.29 9.67
N LYS A 274 -12.52 -16.83 10.74
CA LYS A 274 -12.30 -18.23 11.17
C LYS A 274 -12.69 -19.23 10.09
N VAL A 275 -13.82 -19.05 9.42
CA VAL A 275 -14.26 -19.95 8.33
C VAL A 275 -13.29 -19.87 7.13
N GLU A 276 -12.96 -18.65 6.72
CA GLU A 276 -12.06 -18.36 5.59
C GLU A 276 -10.67 -18.98 5.83
N ILE A 277 -10.07 -18.79 7.02
CA ILE A 277 -8.73 -19.32 7.33
C ILE A 277 -8.73 -20.86 7.46
N MET A 278 -9.80 -21.47 7.98
CA MET A 278 -9.93 -22.93 8.01
C MET A 278 -10.03 -23.52 6.60
N SER A 279 -10.75 -22.85 5.70
CA SER A 279 -10.83 -23.24 4.29
C SER A 279 -9.45 -23.18 3.64
N GLU A 280 -8.69 -22.11 3.88
CA GLU A 280 -7.33 -21.96 3.36
C GLU A 280 -6.37 -23.03 3.91
N LEU A 281 -6.42 -23.32 5.21
CA LEU A 281 -5.63 -24.39 5.80
C LEU A 281 -5.97 -25.76 5.18
N SER A 282 -7.25 -26.01 4.91
CA SER A 282 -7.71 -27.22 4.22
C SER A 282 -7.20 -27.30 2.79
N ARG A 283 -7.20 -26.18 2.05
CA ARG A 283 -6.62 -26.08 0.70
C ARG A 283 -5.13 -26.43 0.71
N LEU A 284 -4.37 -25.91 1.67
CA LEU A 284 -2.93 -26.17 1.84
C LEU A 284 -2.63 -27.61 2.23
N ASN A 285 -3.52 -28.28 2.96
CA ASN A 285 -3.38 -29.72 3.24
C ASN A 285 -3.54 -30.56 1.97
N ASN A 286 -4.51 -30.20 1.13
CA ASN A 286 -4.84 -30.96 -0.08
C ASN A 286 -3.90 -30.67 -1.27
N SER A 287 -3.16 -29.56 -1.26
CA SER A 287 -2.21 -29.23 -2.34
C SER A 287 -0.94 -30.09 -2.32
N ARG A 288 -0.58 -30.63 -1.15
CA ARG A 288 0.61 -31.47 -0.94
C ARG A 288 0.49 -32.86 -1.60
N ASP A 289 -0.74 -33.34 -1.80
CA ASP A 289 -1.01 -34.64 -2.41
C ASP A 289 -0.87 -34.65 -3.94
N LYS A 290 -0.78 -33.48 -4.59
CA LYS A 290 -0.64 -33.37 -6.05
C LYS A 290 0.80 -33.23 -6.55
N THR A 291 1.75 -32.97 -5.66
CA THR A 291 3.18 -32.81 -6.01
C THR A 291 4.04 -34.04 -5.70
N ALA A 292 3.44 -35.16 -5.25
CA ALA A 292 4.15 -36.43 -5.22
C ALA A 292 4.43 -36.88 -6.67
N PRO A 293 5.70 -36.95 -7.12
CA PRO A 293 5.99 -37.45 -8.44
C PRO A 293 5.49 -38.90 -8.53
N ASN A 294 4.96 -39.27 -9.70
CA ASN A 294 4.80 -40.66 -10.10
C ASN A 294 6.17 -41.35 -10.07
N ALA A 295 6.64 -41.72 -8.88
CA ALA A 295 7.68 -42.71 -8.69
C ALA A 295 7.03 -44.09 -8.84
N ARG A 296 6.66 -44.42 -10.07
CA ARG A 296 6.40 -45.78 -10.51
C ARG A 296 7.25 -46.04 -11.74
N ARG A 297 8.41 -46.64 -11.52
CA ARG A 297 8.96 -47.68 -12.39
C ARG A 297 8.97 -48.97 -11.58
#